data_AF-A0A645IXY2-F1
#
_entry.id   AF-A0A645IXY2-F1
#
_cell.length_a   1.000
_cell.length_b   1.000
_cell.length_c   1.000
_cell.angle_alpha   90.00
_cell.angle_beta   90.00
_cell.angle_gamma   90.00
#
_symmetry.space_group_name_H-M   'P 1'
#
loop_
_entity.id
_entity.type
_entity.pdbx_description
1 polymer ?
#
loop_
_entity_poly.entity_id
_entity_poly.type
_entity_poly.pdbx_seq_one_letter_code
_entity_poly.pdbx_strand_id
1 'polypeptide(L)' 'MNEYRQLTANEAVLDYLYRLMDARPEYLKAAFDEMLLTAGSVKAYLSDVLQLTDDRLTDLRNRYLID' A
#
# COMPACT_ATOMS: atom_id res chain seq x y z
N MET A 1 -2.18 22.00 -1.81
CA MET A 1 -1.04 21.99 -2.76
C MET A 1 -0.29 23.34 -2.84
N ASN A 2 -0.27 24.19 -1.79
CA ASN A 2 0.54 25.42 -1.78
C ASN A 2 1.59 25.45 -0.64
N GLU A 3 1.59 24.42 0.21
CA GLU A 3 2.43 24.37 1.41
C GLU A 3 3.92 24.24 1.05
N TYR A 4 4.27 23.49 0.00
CA TYR A 4 5.68 23.30 -0.41
C TYR A 4 6.32 24.52 -1.04
N ARG A 5 5.54 25.48 -1.56
CA ARG A 5 6.07 26.77 -2.06
C ARG A 5 6.68 27.62 -0.94
N GLN A 6 6.36 27.31 0.34
CA GLN A 6 7.00 27.92 1.50
C GLN A 6 8.40 27.33 1.78
N LEU A 7 8.68 26.12 1.29
CA LEU A 7 9.93 25.39 1.53
C LEU A 7 10.96 25.61 0.42
N THR A 8 10.50 25.86 -0.81
CA THR A 8 11.38 26.11 -1.95
C THR A 8 10.64 26.80 -3.10
N ALA A 9 11.36 27.65 -3.82
CA ALA A 9 10.88 28.27 -5.06
C ALA A 9 11.37 27.53 -6.32
N ASN A 10 12.15 26.45 -6.16
CA ASN A 10 12.65 25.67 -7.30
C ASN A 10 11.55 24.73 -7.80
N GLU A 11 11.03 24.99 -9.01
CA GLU A 11 9.93 24.23 -9.61
C GLU A 11 10.25 22.74 -9.80
N ALA A 12 11.50 22.35 -10.07
CA ALA A 12 11.88 20.95 -10.19
C ALA A 12 11.79 20.22 -8.83
N VAL A 13 12.16 20.91 -7.75
CA VAL A 13 12.03 20.38 -6.38
C VAL A 13 10.56 20.31 -5.97
N LEU A 14 9.76 21.32 -6.32
CA LEU A 14 8.32 21.32 -6.06
C LEU A 14 7.61 20.16 -6.76
N ASP A 15 7.88 19.96 -8.05
CA ASP A 15 7.31 18.84 -8.82
C ASP A 15 7.70 17.50 -8.18
N TYR A 16 8.96 17.32 -7.80
CA TYR A 16 9.40 16.11 -7.09
C TYR A 16 8.64 15.90 -5.76
N LEU A 17 8.51 16.94 -4.93
CA LEU A 17 7.80 16.85 -3.64
C LEU A 17 6.31 16.54 -3.83
N TYR A 18 5.67 17.11 -4.85
CA TYR A 18 4.28 16.77 -5.17
C TYR A 18 4.16 15.31 -5.61
N ARG A 19 5.07 14.83 -6.45
CA ARG A 19 5.07 13.43 -6.92
C ARG A 19 5.27 12.42 -5.79
N LEU A 20 5.95 12.79 -4.71
CA LEU A 20 6.11 11.95 -3.51
C LEU A 20 4.81 11.83 -2.70
N MET A 21 3.93 12.82 -2.76
CA MET A 21 2.63 12.75 -2.07
C MET A 21 1.60 11.93 -2.83
N ASP A 22 1.79 11.78 -4.14
CA ASP A 22 0.86 11.00 -4.96
C ASP A 22 1.04 9.51 -4.69
N ALA A 23 -0.06 8.85 -4.34
CA ALA A 23 -0.13 7.41 -4.40
C ALA A 23 -0.10 6.98 -5.87
N ARG A 24 1.00 6.37 -6.29
CA ARG A 24 1.14 5.82 -7.64
C ARG A 24 0.83 4.33 -7.67
N PRO A 25 0.08 3.82 -8.66
CA PRO A 25 -0.25 2.40 -8.77
C PRO A 25 0.97 1.47 -8.70
N GLU A 26 2.12 1.93 -9.21
CA GLU A 26 3.38 1.20 -9.21
C GLU A 26 3.88 0.90 -7.80
N TYR A 27 3.60 1.77 -6.82
CA TYR A 27 3.99 1.54 -5.42
C TYR A 27 3.17 0.40 -4.80
N LEU A 28 1.86 0.36 -5.07
CA LEU A 28 1.01 -0.75 -4.64
C LEU A 28 1.43 -2.04 -5.34
N LYS A 29 1.75 -1.98 -6.64
CA LYS A 29 2.24 -3.14 -7.38
C LYS A 29 3.53 -3.68 -6.77
N ALA A 30 4.50 -2.82 -6.50
CA ALA A 30 5.77 -3.24 -5.88
C ALA A 30 5.54 -3.89 -4.51
N ALA A 31 4.63 -3.36 -3.70
CA ALA A 31 4.28 -3.97 -2.42
C ALA A 31 3.66 -5.37 -2.58
N PHE A 32 2.76 -5.57 -3.55
CA PHE A 32 2.19 -6.89 -3.82
C PHE A 32 3.21 -7.86 -4.41
N ASP A 33 4.12 -7.40 -5.27
CA ASP A 33 5.21 -8.23 -5.80
C ASP A 33 6.10 -8.72 -4.65
N GLU A 34 6.49 -7.84 -3.73
CA GLU A 34 7.30 -8.19 -2.56
C GLU A 34 6.59 -9.18 -1.62
N MET A 35 5.28 -8.98 -1.42
CA MET A 35 4.43 -9.89 -0.66
C MET A 35 4.44 -11.31 -1.25
N LEU A 36 4.37 -11.41 -2.57
CA LEU A 36 4.44 -12.69 -3.30
C LEU A 36 5.84 -13.30 -3.26
N LEU A 37 6.90 -12.48 -3.34
CA LEU A 37 8.28 -12.95 -3.19
C LEU A 37 8.55 -13.51 -1.79
N THR A 38 8.03 -12.84 -0.76
CA THR A 38 8.26 -13.22 0.64
C THR A 38 7.53 -14.50 1.03
N ALA A 39 6.27 -14.65 0.63
CA ALA A 39 5.41 -15.73 1.12
C ALA A 39 4.86 -16.67 0.04
N GLY A 40 5.18 -16.44 -1.24
CA GLY A 40 4.72 -17.25 -2.38
C GLY A 40 3.26 -17.05 -2.79
N SER A 41 2.39 -16.59 -1.87
CA SER A 41 1.00 -16.25 -2.18
C SER A 41 0.45 -15.22 -1.19
N VAL A 42 -0.62 -14.52 -1.59
CA VAL A 42 -1.35 -13.61 -0.70
C VAL A 42 -1.86 -14.34 0.54
N LYS A 43 -2.42 -15.55 0.38
CA LYS A 43 -2.97 -16.33 1.50
C LYS A 43 -1.87 -16.66 2.52
N ALA A 44 -0.73 -17.15 2.04
CA ALA A 44 0.41 -17.47 2.89
C ALA A 44 0.97 -16.21 3.58
N TYR A 45 0.99 -15.06 2.91
CA TYR A 45 1.41 -13.81 3.56
C TYR A 45 0.46 -13.42 4.70
N LEU A 46 -0.85 -13.52 4.48
CA LEU A 46 -1.85 -13.23 5.51
C LEU A 46 -1.70 -14.17 6.72
N SER A 47 -1.50 -15.47 6.51
CA SER A 47 -1.37 -16.44 7.60
C SER A 47 0.00 -16.41 8.28
N ASP A 48 1.09 -16.38 7.50
CA ASP A 48 2.42 -16.71 8.00
C ASP A 48 3.19 -15.45 8.41
N VAL A 49 2.94 -14.32 7.73
CA VAL A 49 3.58 -13.03 8.03
C VAL A 49 2.70 -12.16 8.91
N LEU A 50 1.41 -12.01 8.56
CA LEU A 50 0.48 -11.19 9.33
C LEU A 50 -0.23 -11.94 10.45
N GLN A 51 0.01 -13.25 10.59
CA GLN A 51 -0.53 -14.09 11.66
C GLN A 51 -2.06 -14.05 11.74
N LEU A 52 -2.74 -13.87 10.61
CA LEU A 52 -4.20 -13.98 10.56
C LEU A 52 -4.62 -15.45 10.63
N THR A 53 -5.50 -15.75 11.58
CA THR A 53 -6.17 -17.04 11.65
C THR A 53 -7.29 -17.14 10.61
N ASP A 54 -7.65 -18.37 10.24
CA ASP A 54 -8.76 -18.63 9.32
C ASP A 54 -10.10 -18.10 9.86
N ASP A 55 -10.32 -18.17 11.18
CA ASP A 55 -11.50 -17.60 11.83
C ASP A 55 -11.58 -16.09 11.62
N ARG A 56 -10.44 -15.39 11.76
CA ARG A 56 -10.38 -13.94 11.57
C ARG A 56 -10.55 -13.56 10.11
N LEU A 57 -9.97 -14.32 9.17
CA LEU A 57 -10.20 -14.13 7.74
C LEU A 57 -11.68 -14.32 7.36
N THR A 58 -12.33 -15.32 7.95
CA THR A 58 -13.76 -15.60 7.73
C THR A 58 -14.62 -14.46 8.27
N ASP A 59 -14.35 -13.97 9.48
CA ASP A 59 -15.03 -12.81 10.07
C ASP A 59 -14.87 -11.54 9.20
N LEU A 60 -13.66 -11.28 8.67
CA LEU A 60 -13.43 -10.15 7.77
C LEU A 60 -14.21 -10.27 6.46
N ARG A 61 -14.21 -11.45 5.82
CA ARG A 61 -15.00 -11.69 4.60
C ARG A 61 -16.48 -11.48 4.83
N ASN A 62 -17.01 -12.00 5.94
CA ASN A 62 -18.40 -11.82 6.33
C ASN A 62 -18.76 -10.36 6.69
N ARG A 63 -17.80 -9.47 6.91
CA ARG A 63 -18.10 -8.05 7.20
C ARG A 63 -18.06 -7.18 5.96
N TYR A 64 -17.16 -7.48 5.02
CA TYR A 64 -16.80 -6.57 3.95
C TYR A 64 -17.07 -7.10 2.54
N LEU A 65 -17.38 -8.39 2.39
CA LEU A 65 -17.66 -9.04 1.10
C LEU A 65 -19.05 -9.68 1.04
N ILE A 66 -19.96 -9.32 1.96
CA ILE A 66 -21.37 -9.72 1.82
C ILE A 66 -21.96 -8.93 0.65
N ASP A 67 -22.53 -9.66 -0.32
CA ASP A 67 -23.35 -9.13 -1.42
C ASP A 67 -24.61 -8.41 -0.92
#